data_AF-A0A2A4JXB4-F1
#
_entry.id   AF-A0A2A4JXB4-F1
#
_cell.length_a   1.000
_cell.length_b   1.000
_cell.length_c   1.000
_cell.angle_alpha   90.00
_cell.angle_beta   90.00
_cell.angle_gamma   90.00
#
_symmetry.space_group_name_H-M   'P 1'
#
loop_
_entity.id
_entity.type
_entity.pdbx_description
1 polymer ?
#
loop_
_entity_poly.entity_id
_entity_poly.type
_entity_poly.pdbx_seq_one_letter_code
_entity_poly.pdbx_strand_id
1 'polypeptide(L)'
;RENKKGQLEVTLLYTASEDGLNDIVQLTVNRLRCSVQTMQQQEQFKAPLYLKATILEANKAECYWKSDRFVPAISARWDPKSATVKLTVFKASLNKVSIYISLGSPLYLKATILEANKAECYWKSDRFVPAISARWDPKSATVKLTVFKASLNKVSIYISLGCKTKMAKKEILGKATIDEKSAYADSWNECLRQPGIPKTFWVNFE
;
A
#
# COMPACT_ATOMS: atom_id res chain seq x y z
N ARG A 1 4.14 12.87 11.77
CA ARG A 1 5.44 12.15 11.80
C ARG A 1 5.30 10.93 10.91
N GLU A 2 6.19 10.77 9.93
CA GLU A 2 6.16 9.65 8.97
C GLU A 2 6.52 8.33 9.69
N ASN A 3 5.82 7.25 9.38
CA ASN A 3 6.11 5.94 9.97
C ASN A 3 7.46 5.41 9.45
N LYS A 4 8.36 5.05 10.36
CA LYS A 4 9.71 4.53 10.08
C LYS A 4 9.74 3.20 9.32
N LYS A 5 8.67 2.39 9.33
CA LYS A 5 8.59 1.10 8.63
C LYS A 5 7.55 1.05 7.50
N GLY A 6 6.75 2.10 7.39
CA GLY A 6 5.69 2.19 6.40
C GLY A 6 4.32 1.75 6.90
N GLN A 7 3.36 1.79 5.98
CA GLN A 7 1.94 1.70 6.26
C GLN A 7 1.23 0.88 5.18
N LEU A 8 0.15 0.22 5.56
CA LEU A 8 -0.71 -0.56 4.70
C LEU A 8 -2.14 -0.03 4.78
N GLU A 9 -2.73 0.32 3.65
CA GLU A 9 -4.15 0.60 3.54
C GLU A 9 -4.91 -0.72 3.42
N VAL A 10 -5.83 -0.94 4.34
CA VAL A 10 -6.67 -2.14 4.39
C VAL A 10 -8.13 -1.77 4.48
N THR A 11 -8.99 -2.67 4.05
CA THR A 11 -10.44 -2.58 4.24
C THR A 11 -10.90 -3.75 5.09
N LEU A 12 -11.51 -3.46 6.24
CA LEU A 12 -12.13 -4.44 7.12
C LEU A 12 -13.64 -4.45 6.87
N LEU A 13 -14.22 -5.64 6.80
CA LEU A 13 -15.67 -5.84 6.69
C LEU A 13 -16.08 -6.96 7.64
N TYR A 14 -17.06 -6.66 8.47
CA TYR A 14 -17.77 -7.63 9.29
C TYR A 14 -19.16 -7.85 8.69
N THR A 15 -19.61 -9.10 8.59
CA THR A 15 -20.96 -9.43 8.15
C THR A 15 -21.58 -10.36 9.18
N ALA A 16 -22.66 -9.88 9.81
CA ALA A 16 -23.45 -10.71 10.70
C ALA A 16 -24.27 -11.70 9.87
N SER A 17 -24.29 -12.95 10.31
CA SER A 17 -25.10 -14.02 9.76
C SER A 17 -26.57 -13.89 10.17
N GLU A 18 -27.48 -14.35 9.32
CA GLU A 18 -28.92 -14.38 9.64
C GLU A 18 -29.24 -15.40 10.75
N ASP A 19 -28.49 -16.51 10.80
CA ASP A 19 -28.61 -17.52 11.85
C ASP A 19 -27.99 -17.07 13.19
N GLY A 20 -27.23 -15.97 13.19
CA GLY A 20 -26.52 -15.44 14.34
C GLY A 20 -25.38 -16.34 14.84
N LEU A 21 -25.00 -17.35 14.04
CA LEU A 21 -23.98 -18.34 14.37
C LEU A 21 -22.71 -18.07 13.58
N ASN A 22 -22.79 -17.94 12.26
CA ASN A 22 -21.65 -18.01 11.35
C ASN A 22 -21.30 -16.64 10.74
N ASP A 23 -20.83 -15.72 11.57
CA ASP A 23 -20.46 -14.38 11.11
C ASP A 23 -19.19 -14.42 10.23
N ILE A 24 -19.00 -13.39 9.41
CA ILE A 24 -17.85 -13.30 8.50
C ILE A 24 -16.99 -12.10 8.88
N VAL A 25 -15.71 -12.34 9.08
CA VAL A 25 -14.67 -11.30 9.16
C VAL A 25 -13.85 -11.34 7.86
N GLN A 26 -13.80 -10.21 7.16
CA GLN A 26 -13.12 -10.07 5.89
C GLN A 26 -12.09 -8.94 5.96
N LEU A 27 -10.87 -9.25 5.51
CA LEU A 27 -9.80 -8.27 5.31
C LEU A 27 -9.45 -8.19 3.83
N THR A 28 -9.40 -6.98 3.28
CA THR A 28 -8.83 -6.68 1.97
C THR A 28 -7.59 -5.84 2.12
N VAL A 29 -6.49 -6.24 1.46
CA VAL A 29 -5.24 -5.48 1.41
C VAL A 29 -5.20 -4.64 0.14
N ASN A 30 -5.19 -3.30 0.27
CA ASN A 30 -5.31 -2.40 -0.87
C ASN A 30 -3.95 -1.91 -1.37
N ARG A 31 -3.18 -1.26 -0.48
CA ARG A 31 -1.97 -0.55 -0.88
C ARG A 31 -0.93 -0.48 0.23
N LEU A 32 0.31 -0.73 -0.14
CA LEU A 32 1.50 -0.54 0.70
C LEU A 32 2.18 0.80 0.38
N ARG A 33 2.69 1.45 1.43
CA ARG A 33 3.67 2.54 1.37
C ARG A 33 4.80 2.23 2.36
N CYS A 34 6.00 1.85 1.91
CA CYS A 34 7.13 1.69 2.82
C CYS A 34 7.95 2.98 2.95
N SER A 35 8.61 3.10 4.09
CA SER A 35 9.64 4.10 4.33
C SER A 35 10.92 3.79 3.55
N VAL A 36 11.77 4.80 3.37
CA VAL A 36 13.14 4.62 2.87
C VAL A 36 13.95 3.69 3.74
N GLN A 37 13.77 3.75 5.07
CA GLN A 37 14.50 2.88 5.98
C GLN A 37 14.21 1.40 5.69
N THR A 38 12.95 1.06 5.43
CA THR A 38 12.56 -0.30 5.04
C THR A 38 13.13 -0.69 3.68
N MET A 39 13.19 0.26 2.75
CA MET A 39 13.83 0.07 1.44
C MET A 39 15.32 -0.28 1.59
N GLN A 40 16.06 0.51 2.36
CA GLN A 40 17.48 0.28 2.60
C GLN A 40 17.74 -1.06 3.31
N GLN A 41 16.88 -1.43 4.26
CA GLN A 41 16.95 -2.76 4.89
C GLN A 41 16.69 -3.87 3.86
N GLN A 42 15.68 -3.73 3.00
CA GLN A 42 15.39 -4.69 1.95
C GLN A 42 16.55 -4.87 0.96
N GLU A 43 17.22 -3.78 0.58
CA GLU A 43 18.36 -3.81 -0.35
C GLU A 43 19.51 -4.69 0.16
N GLN A 44 19.74 -4.73 1.48
CA GLN A 44 20.75 -5.60 2.10
C GLN A 44 20.48 -7.08 1.85
N PHE A 45 19.20 -7.47 1.79
CA PHE A 45 18.79 -8.86 1.60
C PHE A 45 18.80 -9.29 0.13
N LYS A 46 18.87 -8.35 -0.82
CA LYS A 46 18.83 -8.59 -2.29
C LYS A 46 17.72 -9.56 -2.69
N ALA A 47 16.57 -9.44 -2.04
CA ALA A 47 15.46 -10.38 -2.13
C ALA A 47 14.13 -9.64 -2.32
N PRO A 48 13.22 -10.15 -3.18
CA PRO A 48 11.93 -9.52 -3.38
C PRO A 48 11.06 -9.64 -2.10
N LEU A 49 10.20 -8.65 -1.93
CA LEU A 49 9.27 -8.55 -0.81
C LEU A 49 8.02 -9.40 -1.06
N TYR A 50 7.33 -9.74 0.01
CA TYR A 50 5.97 -10.26 -0.02
C TYR A 50 5.19 -9.77 1.20
N LEU A 51 3.87 -9.66 1.06
CA LEU A 51 2.95 -9.50 2.17
C LEU A 51 2.27 -10.82 2.50
N LYS A 52 2.05 -11.07 3.79
CA LYS A 52 1.16 -12.12 4.27
C LYS A 52 0.21 -11.52 5.30
N ALA A 53 -1.09 -11.59 5.03
CA ALA A 53 -2.15 -11.27 5.97
C ALA A 53 -2.80 -12.57 6.43
N THR A 54 -2.99 -12.73 7.74
CA THR A 54 -3.53 -13.95 8.35
C THR A 54 -4.63 -13.55 9.32
N ILE A 55 -5.80 -14.16 9.21
CA ILE A 55 -6.83 -14.06 10.25
C ILE A 55 -6.62 -15.24 11.20
N LEU A 56 -6.53 -14.95 12.49
CA LEU A 56 -6.36 -15.92 13.55
C LEU A 56 -7.63 -16.00 14.38
N GLU A 57 -7.99 -17.20 14.80
CA GLU A 57 -8.96 -17.43 15.87
C GLU A 57 -8.22 -18.09 17.03
N ALA A 58 -8.28 -17.50 18.23
CA ALA A 58 -7.59 -18.01 19.42
C ALA A 58 -6.09 -18.25 19.20
N ASN A 59 -5.42 -17.33 18.49
CA ASN A 59 -4.00 -17.41 18.08
C ASN A 59 -3.64 -18.53 17.10
N LYS A 60 -4.63 -19.26 16.58
CA LYS A 60 -4.44 -20.25 15.52
C LYS A 60 -4.75 -19.63 14.17
N ALA A 61 -3.86 -19.79 13.20
CA ALA A 61 -4.07 -19.28 11.85
C ALA A 61 -5.14 -20.12 11.14
N GLU A 62 -6.27 -19.50 10.83
CA GLU A 62 -7.41 -20.17 10.18
C GLU A 62 -7.41 -19.91 8.67
N CYS A 63 -7.16 -18.66 8.26
CA CYS A 63 -7.03 -18.33 6.84
C CYS A 63 -5.97 -17.25 6.60
N TYR A 64 -5.41 -17.24 5.38
CA TYR A 64 -4.40 -16.27 5.01
C TYR A 64 -4.48 -15.89 3.54
N TRP A 65 -4.03 -14.67 3.26
CA TRP A 65 -3.67 -14.23 1.93
C TRP A 65 -2.18 -13.94 1.88
N LYS A 66 -1.55 -14.24 0.75
CA LYS A 66 -0.15 -13.94 0.50
C LYS A 66 0.00 -13.34 -0.89
N SER A 67 0.67 -12.21 -0.98
CA SER A 67 0.96 -11.59 -2.27
C SER A 67 1.96 -12.43 -3.06
N ASP A 68 1.96 -12.23 -4.38
CA ASP A 68 3.13 -12.51 -5.19
C ASP A 68 4.36 -11.75 -4.68
N ARG A 69 5.53 -12.26 -5.03
CA ARG A 69 6.78 -11.57 -4.72
C ARG A 69 6.87 -10.32 -5.59
N PHE A 70 7.20 -9.19 -4.99
CA PHE A 70 7.33 -7.93 -5.69
C PHE A 70 8.68 -7.27 -5.40
N VAL A 71 9.20 -6.61 -6.41
CA VAL A 71 10.32 -5.67 -6.24
C VAL A 71 9.72 -4.31 -5.92
N PRO A 72 10.26 -3.58 -4.95
CA PRO A 72 9.78 -2.23 -4.67
C PRO A 72 9.79 -1.33 -5.90
N ALA A 73 8.64 -0.75 -6.24
CA ALA A 73 8.56 0.31 -7.24
C ALA A 73 8.55 1.68 -6.54
N ILE A 74 9.35 2.61 -7.06
CA ILE A 74 9.34 4.00 -6.63
C ILE A 74 8.04 4.63 -7.12
N SER A 75 7.28 5.25 -6.22
CA SER A 75 6.10 6.04 -6.59
C SER A 75 6.14 7.42 -5.96
N ALA A 76 5.72 8.41 -6.73
CA ALA A 76 5.41 9.75 -6.26
C ALA A 76 4.06 10.19 -6.85
N ARG A 77 3.40 11.14 -6.19
CA ARG A 77 2.14 11.73 -6.66
C ARG A 77 2.27 13.24 -6.60
N TRP A 78 1.74 13.90 -7.62
CA TRP A 78 1.67 15.36 -7.70
C TRP A 78 0.24 15.79 -8.00
N ASP A 79 -0.16 16.96 -7.52
CA ASP A 79 -1.44 17.56 -7.86
C ASP A 79 -1.43 17.95 -9.35
N PRO A 80 -2.37 17.47 -10.17
CA PRO A 80 -2.46 17.87 -11.57
C PRO A 80 -2.52 19.38 -11.78
N LYS A 81 -3.11 20.14 -10.83
CA LYS A 81 -3.20 21.61 -10.95
C LYS A 81 -1.82 22.28 -10.91
N SER A 82 -0.90 21.76 -10.10
CA SER A 82 0.47 22.28 -10.02
C SER A 82 1.42 21.60 -11.00
N ALA A 83 1.14 20.36 -11.41
CA ALA A 83 1.98 19.54 -12.29
C ALA A 83 1.56 19.56 -13.76
N THR A 84 1.09 20.72 -14.26
CA THR A 84 0.72 20.89 -15.67
C THR A 84 1.66 21.89 -16.34
N VAL A 85 2.25 21.49 -17.48
CA VAL A 85 3.01 22.38 -18.37
C VAL A 85 2.17 22.68 -19.60
N LYS A 86 2.07 23.96 -19.96
CA LYS A 86 1.38 24.40 -21.18
C LYS A 86 2.32 25.23 -22.03
N LEU A 87 2.27 25.01 -23.34
CA LEU A 87 2.93 25.85 -24.34
C LEU A 87 1.88 26.26 -25.37
N THR A 88 1.80 27.55 -25.66
CA THR A 88 1.04 28.05 -26.80
C THR A 88 1.99 28.08 -28.00
N VAL A 89 1.66 27.37 -29.07
CA VAL A 89 2.46 27.30 -30.30
C VAL A 89 1.63 27.69 -31.51
N PHE A 90 2.30 28.22 -32.53
CA PHE A 90 1.66 28.41 -33.83
C PHE A 90 1.33 27.05 -34.46
N LYS A 91 0.19 26.96 -35.16
CA LYS A 91 -0.25 25.72 -35.81
C LYS A 91 0.81 25.12 -36.74
N ALA A 92 1.54 25.98 -37.44
CA ALA A 92 2.61 25.60 -38.36
C ALA A 92 3.85 24.99 -37.68
N SER A 93 4.02 25.20 -36.37
CA SER A 93 5.16 24.68 -35.58
C SER A 93 4.86 23.38 -34.85
N LEU A 94 3.62 22.85 -34.89
CA LEU A 94 3.25 21.67 -34.09
C LEU A 94 4.14 20.46 -34.34
N ASN A 95 4.58 20.24 -35.58
CA ASN A 95 5.49 19.15 -35.95
C ASN A 95 6.92 19.31 -35.40
N LYS A 96 7.24 20.47 -34.81
CA LYS A 96 8.52 20.77 -34.16
C LYS A 96 8.42 20.74 -32.64
N VAL A 97 7.23 20.44 -32.09
CA VAL A 97 7.02 20.36 -30.64
C VAL A 97 7.36 18.97 -30.14
N SER A 98 8.10 18.88 -29.04
CA SER A 98 8.38 17.63 -28.34
C SER A 98 8.24 17.80 -26.83
N ILE A 99 7.93 16.70 -26.14
CA ILE A 99 7.85 16.65 -24.68
C ILE A 99 8.99 15.78 -24.18
N TYR A 100 9.82 16.36 -23.31
CA TYR A 100 10.93 15.67 -22.66
C TYR A 100 10.67 15.56 -21.17
N ILE A 101 10.69 14.32 -20.66
CA ILE A 101 10.54 14.03 -19.23
C ILE A 101 11.83 13.40 -18.73
N SER A 102 12.37 13.93 -17.63
CA SER A 102 13.62 13.46 -17.02
C SER A 102 13.50 13.36 -15.51
N LEU A 103 14.31 12.45 -14.95
CA LEU A 103 14.55 12.35 -13.52
C LEU A 103 15.93 12.91 -13.21
N GLY A 104 16.02 13.79 -12.22
CA GLY A 104 17.28 14.38 -11.76
C GLY A 104 17.65 13.95 -10.34
N SER A 105 18.88 14.28 -9.91
CA SER A 105 19.39 14.02 -8.57
C SER A 105 19.63 15.32 -7.78
N PRO A 106 19.21 15.41 -6.49
CA PRO A 106 18.37 14.47 -5.73
C PRO A 106 16.99 14.28 -6.38
N LEU A 107 16.36 13.11 -6.25
CA LEU A 107 15.15 12.71 -7.01
C LEU A 107 14.12 13.83 -7.19
N TYR A 108 14.00 14.32 -8.43
CA TYR A 108 12.94 15.22 -8.89
C TYR A 108 12.54 14.84 -10.32
N LEU A 109 11.31 15.17 -10.72
CA LEU A 109 10.83 15.00 -12.08
C LEU A 109 10.79 16.37 -12.78
N LYS A 110 11.31 16.44 -14.01
CA LYS A 110 11.20 17.63 -14.87
C LYS A 110 10.53 17.26 -16.17
N ALA A 111 9.41 17.92 -16.46
CA ALA A 111 8.76 17.89 -17.76
C ALA A 111 9.09 19.19 -18.49
N THR A 112 9.57 19.10 -19.73
CA THR A 112 9.94 20.25 -20.57
C THR A 112 9.22 20.10 -21.91
N ILE A 113 8.59 21.17 -22.37
CA ILE A 113 8.10 21.26 -23.75
C ILE A 113 9.14 22.03 -24.54
N LEU A 114 9.57 21.44 -25.66
CA LEU A 114 10.50 22.06 -26.59
C LEU A 114 9.78 22.42 -27.88
N GLU A 115 10.14 23.56 -28.47
CA GLU A 115 9.81 23.92 -29.85
C GLU A 115 11.11 24.05 -30.63
N ALA A 116 11.26 23.29 -31.72
CA ALA A 116 12.48 23.26 -32.53
C ALA A 116 13.77 22.99 -31.71
N ASN A 117 13.70 22.03 -30.78
CA ASN A 117 14.77 21.65 -29.84
C ASN A 117 15.19 22.73 -28.83
N LYS A 118 14.46 23.84 -28.74
CA LYS A 118 14.66 24.86 -27.71
C LYS A 118 13.63 24.66 -26.60
N ALA A 119 14.07 24.67 -25.35
CA ALA A 119 13.19 24.55 -24.20
C ALA A 119 12.39 25.85 -24.01
N GLU A 120 11.07 25.78 -24.16
CA GLU A 120 10.20 26.96 -24.07
C GLU A 120 9.52 27.06 -22.71
N CYS A 121 9.04 25.93 -22.17
CA CYS A 121 8.49 25.89 -20.82
C CYS A 121 8.75 24.56 -20.14
N TYR A 122 8.74 24.59 -18.80
CA TYR A 122 8.99 23.40 -18.00
C TYR A 122 8.25 23.44 -16.67
N TRP A 123 8.02 22.26 -16.11
CA TRP A 123 7.64 22.07 -14.71
C TRP A 123 8.70 21.20 -14.05
N LYS A 124 9.03 21.54 -12.81
CA LYS A 124 9.87 20.73 -11.94
C LYS A 124 9.06 20.40 -10.70
N SER A 125 9.04 19.13 -10.33
CA SER A 125 8.54 18.75 -9.03
C SER A 125 9.46 19.28 -7.93
N ASP A 126 8.92 19.41 -6.73
CA ASP A 126 9.77 19.37 -5.53
C ASP A 126 10.59 18.07 -5.53
N ARG A 127 11.73 18.13 -4.84
CA ARG A 127 12.51 16.91 -4.59
C ARG A 127 11.66 15.98 -3.74
N PHE A 128 11.56 14.72 -4.16
CA PHE A 128 10.79 13.72 -3.46
C PHE A 128 11.69 12.58 -3.01
N VAL A 129 11.31 12.03 -1.88
CA VAL A 129 11.92 10.82 -1.35
C VAL A 129 11.13 9.63 -1.90
N PRO A 130 11.77 8.63 -2.52
CA PRO A 130 11.05 7.50 -3.08
C PRO A 130 10.42 6.68 -1.95
N ALA A 131 9.11 6.44 -2.03
CA ALA A 131 8.45 5.44 -1.21
C ALA A 131 8.27 4.16 -2.04
N ILE A 132 8.57 3.01 -1.44
CA ILE A 132 8.14 1.73 -1.99
C ILE A 132 6.63 1.73 -1.95
N SER A 133 5.99 1.47 -3.09
CA SER A 133 4.56 1.19 -3.07
C SER A 133 4.25 -0.06 -3.86
N ALA A 134 3.26 -0.78 -3.36
CA ALA A 134 2.61 -1.87 -4.07
C ALA A 134 1.10 -1.69 -3.93
N ARG A 135 0.36 -2.10 -4.95
CA ARG A 135 -1.10 -2.16 -4.94
C ARG A 135 -1.51 -3.55 -5.35
N TRP A 136 -2.62 -4.00 -4.80
CA TRP A 136 -3.19 -5.28 -5.15
C TRP A 136 -4.61 -5.10 -5.64
N ASP A 137 -5.05 -5.98 -6.53
CA ASP A 137 -6.45 -6.06 -6.92
C ASP A 137 -7.25 -6.57 -5.70
N PRO A 138 -8.22 -5.80 -5.19
CA PRO A 138 -9.09 -6.22 -4.10
C PRO A 138 -9.70 -7.60 -4.29
N LYS A 139 -10.01 -8.01 -5.54
CA LYS A 139 -10.59 -9.34 -5.80
C LYS A 139 -9.65 -10.49 -5.45
N SER A 140 -8.35 -10.26 -5.57
CA SER A 140 -7.30 -11.24 -5.29
C SER A 140 -6.70 -11.10 -3.88
N ALA A 141 -6.85 -9.93 -3.26
CA ALA A 141 -6.20 -9.55 -2.01
C ALA A 141 -7.16 -9.51 -0.81
N THR A 142 -8.19 -10.34 -0.86
CA THR A 142 -9.17 -10.51 0.21
C THR A 142 -9.02 -11.87 0.87
N VAL A 143 -9.02 -11.89 2.20
CA VAL A 143 -9.12 -13.08 3.03
C VAL A 143 -10.37 -13.00 3.89
N LYS A 144 -11.10 -14.11 4.03
CA LYS A 144 -12.34 -14.21 4.79
C LYS A 144 -12.24 -15.34 5.81
N LEU A 145 -12.76 -15.12 7.00
CA LEU A 145 -12.97 -16.12 8.02
C LEU A 145 -14.46 -16.16 8.37
N THR A 146 -15.06 -17.35 8.28
CA THR A 146 -16.34 -17.62 8.94
C THR A 146 -16.02 -17.99 10.38
N VAL A 147 -16.64 -17.29 11.34
CA VAL A 147 -16.34 -17.42 12.76
C VAL A 147 -17.63 -17.47 13.55
N PHE A 148 -17.64 -18.29 14.61
CA PHE A 148 -18.74 -18.26 15.55
C PHE A 148 -18.86 -16.89 16.22
N LYS A 149 -20.06 -16.32 16.31
CA LYS A 149 -20.28 -15.03 16.97
C LYS A 149 -19.66 -14.95 18.38
N ALA A 150 -19.75 -16.04 19.14
CA ALA A 150 -19.16 -16.16 20.48
C ALA A 150 -17.62 -16.17 20.50
N SER A 151 -16.98 -16.43 19.35
CA SER A 151 -15.53 -16.43 19.17
C SER A 151 -14.97 -15.11 18.64
N LEU A 152 -15.80 -14.10 18.33
CA LEU A 152 -15.34 -12.84 17.71
C LEU A 152 -14.26 -12.12 18.53
N ASN A 153 -14.33 -12.18 19.87
CA ASN A 153 -13.32 -11.59 20.76
C ASN A 153 -11.96 -12.35 20.76
N LYS A 154 -11.91 -13.52 20.12
CA LYS A 154 -10.68 -14.30 19.93
C LYS A 154 -10.10 -14.11 18.52
N VAL A 155 -10.75 -13.32 17.67
CA VAL A 155 -10.29 -13.06 16.31
C VAL A 155 -9.29 -11.93 16.30
N SER A 156 -8.18 -12.13 15.61
CA SER A 156 -7.21 -11.08 15.32
C SER A 156 -6.68 -11.21 13.89
N ILE A 157 -6.16 -10.11 13.37
CA ILE A 157 -5.56 -10.09 12.04
C ILE A 157 -4.09 -9.75 12.20
N TYR A 158 -3.22 -10.65 11.73
CA TYR A 158 -1.78 -10.45 11.70
C TYR A 158 -1.30 -10.23 10.27
N ILE A 159 -0.59 -9.12 10.06
CA ILE A 159 -0.02 -8.74 8.77
C ILE A 159 1.49 -8.65 8.89
N SER A 160 2.21 -9.25 7.96
CA SER A 160 3.67 -9.19 7.90
C SER A 160 4.18 -8.81 6.52
N LEU A 161 5.14 -7.88 6.49
CA LEU A 161 5.98 -7.56 5.35
C LEU A 161 7.33 -8.25 5.53
N GLY A 162 7.70 -9.10 4.59
CA GLY A 162 8.96 -9.83 4.66
C GLY A 162 9.60 -10.10 3.32
N CYS A 163 10.80 -10.63 3.35
CA CYS A 163 11.52 -11.15 2.20
C CYS A 163 12.10 -12.53 2.51
N LYS A 164 12.38 -13.31 1.46
CA LYS A 164 13.12 -14.58 1.59
C LYS A 164 14.47 -14.43 0.91
N THR A 165 15.55 -14.60 1.67
CA THR A 165 16.91 -14.52 1.13
C THR A 165 17.21 -15.72 0.21
N LYS A 166 18.35 -15.67 -0.50
CA LYS A 166 18.80 -16.79 -1.35
C LYS A 166 18.98 -18.10 -0.58
N MET A 167 19.26 -18.04 0.73
CA MET A 167 19.36 -19.21 1.61
C MET A 167 18.01 -19.67 2.18
N ALA A 168 16.89 -19.26 1.57
CA ALA A 168 15.52 -19.53 2.02
C ALA A 168 15.15 -18.99 3.43
N LYS A 169 16.04 -18.27 4.11
CA LYS A 169 15.78 -17.62 5.39
C LYS A 169 14.72 -16.53 5.21
N LYS A 170 13.68 -16.57 6.04
CA LYS A 170 12.62 -15.56 6.09
C LYS A 170 13.05 -14.42 7.00
N GLU A 171 12.99 -13.20 6.48
CA GLU A 171 13.21 -11.97 7.23
C GLU A 171 11.91 -11.16 7.27
N ILE A 172 11.56 -10.63 8.45
CA ILE A 172 10.37 -9.78 8.64
C ILE A 172 10.84 -8.35 8.85
N LEU A 173 10.41 -7.46 7.96
CA LEU A 173 10.77 -6.04 7.97
C LEU A 173 9.74 -5.21 8.74
N GLY A 174 8.48 -5.65 8.73
CA GLY A 174 7.39 -4.98 9.44
C GLY A 174 6.27 -5.94 9.80
N LYS A 175 5.64 -5.70 10.94
CA LYS A 175 4.45 -6.44 11.39
C LYS A 175 3.36 -5.48 11.86
N ALA A 176 2.11 -5.90 11.77
CA ALA A 176 0.99 -5.19 12.35
C ALA A 176 -0.08 -6.19 12.80
N THR A 177 -0.77 -5.86 13.88
CA THR A 177 -1.91 -6.63 14.38
C THR A 177 -3.12 -5.73 14.47
N ILE A 178 -4.28 -6.22 14.05
CA ILE A 178 -5.58 -5.55 14.17
C ILE A 178 -6.47 -6.46 15.02
N ASP A 179 -6.86 -5.98 16.19
CA ASP A 179 -7.79 -6.62 17.13
C ASP A 179 -8.31 -5.58 18.14
N GLU A 180 -9.12 -6.03 19.09
CA GLU A 180 -9.73 -5.20 20.15
C GLU A 180 -8.71 -4.53 21.11
N LYS A 181 -7.45 -5.00 21.14
CA LYS A 181 -6.38 -4.51 22.04
C LYS A 181 -5.27 -3.76 21.30
N SER A 182 -5.27 -3.84 19.98
CA SER A 182 -4.32 -3.18 19.10
C SER A 182 -4.51 -1.67 19.05
N ALA A 183 -3.54 -0.96 18.46
CA ALA A 183 -3.68 0.46 18.14
C ALA A 183 -4.84 0.78 17.17
N TYR A 184 -5.52 -0.23 16.64
CA TYR A 184 -6.65 -0.11 15.71
C TYR A 184 -7.97 -0.58 16.33
N ALA A 185 -8.05 -0.71 17.66
CA ALA A 185 -9.24 -1.13 18.39
C ALA A 185 -10.48 -0.31 18.02
N ASP A 186 -10.34 1.00 17.81
CA ASP A 186 -11.47 1.85 17.39
C ASP A 186 -12.02 1.45 16.01
N SER A 187 -11.13 1.22 15.04
CA SER A 187 -11.53 0.78 13.70
C SER A 187 -12.10 -0.64 13.70
N TRP A 188 -11.56 -1.52 14.55
CA TRP A 188 -12.09 -2.86 14.79
C TRP A 188 -13.51 -2.81 15.36
N ASN A 189 -13.70 -2.11 16.48
CA ASN A 189 -14.97 -1.99 17.18
C ASN A 189 -16.04 -1.25 16.36
N GLU A 190 -15.66 -0.26 15.56
CA GLU A 190 -16.58 0.39 14.63
C GLU A 190 -17.07 -0.57 13.54
N CYS A 191 -16.18 -1.40 12.99
CA CYS A 191 -16.55 -2.41 12.00
C CYS A 191 -17.54 -3.44 12.56
N LEU A 192 -17.32 -3.90 13.80
CA LEU A 192 -18.24 -4.82 14.47
C LEU A 192 -19.62 -4.19 14.76
N ARG A 193 -19.66 -2.88 15.04
CA ARG A 193 -20.92 -2.13 15.26
C ARG A 193 -21.69 -1.84 13.99
N GLN A 194 -21.07 -1.94 12.82
CA GLN A 194 -21.66 -1.64 11.52
C GLN A 194 -21.54 -2.84 10.56
N PRO A 195 -22.28 -3.94 10.80
CA PRO A 195 -22.26 -5.10 9.91
C PRO A 195 -22.64 -4.71 8.48
N GLY A 196 -21.92 -5.24 7.49
CA GLY A 196 -22.14 -4.98 6.07
C GLY A 196 -21.47 -3.70 5.55
N ILE A 197 -20.93 -2.83 6.42
CA ILE A 197 -20.29 -1.58 6.01
C ILE A 197 -18.75 -1.74 6.04
N PRO A 198 -18.07 -1.65 4.88
CA PRO A 198 -16.62 -1.76 4.85
C PRO A 198 -15.93 -0.51 5.40
N LYS A 199 -14.94 -0.70 6.27
CA LYS A 199 -14.11 0.35 6.86
C LYS A 199 -12.70 0.31 6.25
N THR A 200 -12.30 1.37 5.55
CA THR A 200 -10.93 1.49 4.98
C THR A 200 -10.06 2.41 5.83
N PHE A 201 -8.86 1.97 6.22
CA PHE A 201 -7.95 2.74 7.06
C PHE A 201 -6.48 2.33 6.87
N TRP A 202 -5.56 3.15 7.39
CA TRP A 202 -4.12 2.91 7.35
C TRP A 202 -3.63 2.19 8.60
N VAL A 203 -2.83 1.15 8.39
CA VAL A 203 -2.18 0.34 9.41
C VAL A 203 -0.67 0.55 9.33
N ASN A 204 -0.09 1.05 10.41
CA ASN A 204 1.33 1.24 10.60
C ASN A 204 2.06 -0.08 10.88
N PHE A 205 3.18 -0.33 10.20
CA PHE A 205 4.09 -1.42 10.57
C PHE A 205 4.97 -1.03 11.76
N GLU A 206 5.22 -2.01 12.64
CA GLU A 206 6.16 -2.00 13.76
C GLU A 206 7.45 -2.76 13.50
#